data_AF-A0A953ILL9-F1
#
_entry.id   AF-A0A953ILL9-F1
#
_cell.length_a   1.000
_cell.length_b   1.000
_cell.length_c   1.000
_cell.angle_alpha   90.00
_cell.angle_beta   90.00
_cell.angle_gamma   90.00
#
_symmetry.space_group_name_H-M   'P 1'
#
loop_
_entity.id
_entity.type
_entity.pdbx_description
1 polymer ?
#
loop_
_entity_poly.entity_id
_entity_poly.type
_entity_poly.pdbx_seq_one_letter_code
_entity_poly.pdbx_strand_id
1 'polypeptide(L)' 'MISGEKVHPNGVGYDLIIDRAETVPYAETLPSQDGQYWRCHRSDGSRRCFFASQPSM' A
#
# COMPACT_ATOMS: atom_id res chain seq x y z
N MET A 1 -10.12 0.26 -1.40
CA MET A 1 -9.14 0.12 -2.50
C MET A 1 -8.38 1.42 -2.66
N ILE A 2 -7.10 1.33 -2.98
CA ILE A 2 -6.26 2.46 -3.36
C ILE A 2 -6.07 2.38 -4.87
N SER A 3 -6.20 3.50 -5.59
CA SER A 3 -5.86 3.53 -7.02
C SER A 3 -4.36 3.35 -7.20
N GLY A 4 -3.94 2.52 -8.17
CA GLY A 4 -2.53 2.26 -8.44
C GLY A 4 -1.71 3.53 -8.75
N GLU A 5 -2.34 4.56 -9.31
CA GLU A 5 -1.70 5.88 -9.55
C GLU A 5 -1.27 6.59 -8.26
N LYS A 6 -1.84 6.21 -7.11
CA LYS A 6 -1.51 6.76 -5.79
C LYS A 6 -0.49 5.90 -5.05
N VAL A 7 0.06 4.88 -5.69
CA VAL A 7 1.01 3.94 -5.12
C VAL A 7 2.28 3.94 -5.96
N HIS A 8 3.38 4.41 -5.37
CA HIS A 8 4.68 4.46 -6.04
C HIS A 8 5.64 3.50 -5.35
N PRO A 9 6.06 2.40 -6.00
CA PRO A 9 7.13 1.58 -5.46
C PRO A 9 8.43 2.39 -5.42
N ASN A 10 9.17 2.24 -4.34
CA ASN A 10 10.48 2.84 -4.14
C ASN A 10 11.49 1.77 -3.70
N GLY A 11 12.71 2.18 -3.32
CA GLY A 11 13.77 1.24 -2.92
C GLY A 11 13.53 0.48 -1.62
N VAL A 12 12.55 0.87 -0.80
CA VAL A 12 12.28 0.30 0.53
C VAL A 12 10.84 -0.21 0.72
N GLY A 13 9.93 0.13 -0.18
CA GLY A 13 8.52 -0.18 -0.08
C GLY A 13 7.65 0.56 -1.09
N TYR A 14 6.51 1.06 -0.64
CA TYR A 14 5.55 1.82 -1.44
C TYR A 14 5.22 3.15 -0.79
N ASP A 15 5.36 4.24 -1.54
CA ASP A 15 4.85 5.55 -1.16
C ASP A 15 3.38 5.67 -1.57
N LEU A 16 2.53 5.93 -0.58
CA LEU A 16 1.10 6.16 -0.74
C LEU A 16 0.83 7.66 -0.80
N ILE A 17 0.46 8.15 -1.98
CA ILE A 17 0.03 9.53 -2.20
C ILE A 17 -1.47 9.64 -1.95
N ILE A 18 -1.80 9.58 -0.67
CA ILE A 18 -3.15 9.74 -0.09
C ILE A 18 -3.17 11.02 0.77
N ASP A 19 -4.28 11.32 1.47
CA ASP A 19 -4.47 12.53 2.29
C ASP A 19 -3.31 12.85 3.27
N ARG A 20 -2.55 11.82 3.67
CA ARG A 20 -1.30 11.93 4.43
C ARG A 20 -0.27 11.04 3.74
N ALA A 21 0.71 11.62 3.07
CA ALA A 21 1.79 10.87 2.43
C ALA A 21 2.38 9.86 3.43
N GLU A 22 2.39 8.58 3.06
CA GLU A 22 2.77 7.47 3.92
C GLU A 22 3.66 6.50 3.16
N THR A 23 4.79 6.10 3.74
CA THR A 23 5.65 5.05 3.18
C THR A 23 5.38 3.72 3.89
N VAL A 24 5.07 2.69 3.11
CA VAL A 24 4.83 1.32 3.60
C VAL A 24 6.02 0.45 3.23
N PRO A 25 6.83 -0.04 4.19
CA PRO A 25 7.96 -0.92 3.90
C PRO A 25 7.52 -2.24 3.26
N TYR A 26 8.32 -2.81 2.34
CA TYR A 26 8.01 -4.11 1.72
C TYR A 26 7.73 -5.22 2.73
N ALA A 27 8.47 -5.23 3.86
CA ALA A 27 8.28 -6.21 4.94
C ALA A 27 6.91 -6.13 5.63
N GLU A 28 6.21 -5.00 5.52
CA GLU A 28 4.87 -4.78 6.06
C GLU A 28 3.76 -4.92 5.01
N THR A 29 4.13 -5.32 3.78
CA THR A 29 3.17 -5.54 2.70
C THR A 29 2.75 -6.98 2.60
N LEU A 30 1.47 -7.19 2.28
CA LEU A 30 0.92 -8.49 1.97
C LEU A 30 0.57 -8.56 0.48
N PRO A 31 0.61 -9.74 -0.15
CA PRO A 31 0.14 -9.89 -1.53
C PRO A 31 -1.38 -9.71 -1.59
N SER A 32 -1.86 -8.92 -2.55
CA SER A 32 -3.30 -8.85 -2.84
C SER A 32 -3.73 -9.99 -3.75
N GLN A 33 -4.84 -10.64 -3.42
CA GLN A 33 -5.38 -11.77 -4.16
C GLN A 33 -6.00 -11.36 -5.51
N ASP A 34 -6.49 -10.14 -5.62
CA ASP A 34 -7.16 -9.58 -6.80
C ASP A 34 -6.25 -8.69 -7.66
N GLY A 35 -4.95 -8.58 -7.30
CA GLY A 35 -4.00 -7.70 -7.97
C GLY A 35 -4.28 -6.20 -7.79
N GLN A 36 -5.15 -5.81 -6.86
CA GLN A 36 -5.42 -4.42 -6.52
C GLN A 36 -4.63 -3.98 -5.28
N TYR A 37 -4.51 -2.67 -5.08
CA TYR A 37 -3.93 -2.13 -3.85
C TYR A 37 -5.01 -1.93 -2.79
N TRP A 38 -4.78 -2.45 -1.58
CA TRP A 38 -5.69 -2.28 -0.46
C TRP A 38 -4.98 -1.72 0.76
N ARG A 39 -5.66 -0.84 1.49
CA ARG A 39 -5.24 -0.36 2.80
C ARG A 39 -6.40 -0.46 3.76
N CYS A 40 -6.16 -1.11 4.89
CA CYS A 40 -7.09 -1.13 6.00
C CYS A 40 -6.82 0.06 6.90
N HIS A 41 -7.83 0.88 7.14
CA HIS A 41 -7.74 2.00 8.07
C HIS A 41 -8.05 1.53 9.49
N ARG A 42 -7.28 2.01 10.46
CA ARG A 42 -7.73 2.08 11.85
C ARG A 42 -8.67 3.28 12.01
N SER A 43 -9.51 3.26 13.04
CA SER A 43 -10.42 4.37 13.38
C SER A 43 -9.69 5.69 13.68
N ASP A 44 -8.39 5.62 14.01
CA ASP A 44 -7.50 6.77 14.21
C ASP A 44 -6.84 7.28 12.91
N GLY A 45 -7.15 6.67 11.76
CA GLY A 45 -6.58 7.01 10.45
C GLY A 45 -5.21 6.40 10.16
N SER A 46 -4.59 5.70 11.12
CA SER A 46 -3.35 4.95 10.90
C SER A 46 -3.58 3.70 10.06
N ARG A 47 -2.53 3.26 9.37
CA ARG A 47 -2.56 2.02 8.59
C ARG A 47 -2.55 0.81 9.52
N ARG A 48 -3.49 -0.12 9.30
CA ARG A 48 -3.47 -1.45 9.93
C ARG A 48 -2.77 -2.49 9.07
N CYS A 49 -3.11 -2.50 7.78
CA CYS A 49 -2.60 -3.44 6.80
C CYS A 49 -2.47 -2.76 5.44
N PHE A 50 -1.56 -3.24 4.61
CA PHE A 50 -1.47 -2.87 3.21
C PHE A 50 -1.26 -4.12 2.36
N PHE A 51 -2.07 -4.26 1.33
CA PHE A 51 -1.96 -5.32 0.34
C PHE A 51 -1.55 -4.69 -0.97
N ALA A 52 -0.42 -5.13 -1.51
CA ALA A 52 0.11 -4.68 -2.78
C ALA A 52 -0.27 -5.66 -3.88
N SER A 53 -0.52 -5.14 -5.08
CA SER A 53 -0.44 -5.99 -6.27
C SER A 53 0.98 -6.54 -6.31
N GLN A 54 1.16 -7.86 -6.48
CA GLN A 54 2.49 -8.41 -6.66
C GLN A 54 3.18 -7.64 -7.79
N PRO A 55 4.44 -7.17 -7.61
CA PRO A 55 5.21 -6.78 -8.77
C PRO A 55 5.23 -8.01 -9.67
N SER A 56 4.71 -7.87 -10.89
CA SER A 56 4.91 -8.88 -11.92
C SER A 56 6.43 -9.00 -12.09
N MET A 57 7.03 -9.97 -11.38
CA MET A 57 8.41 -10.36 -11.62
C MET A 57 8.53 -10.88 -13.06
#